data_AF-A0A3A9EUD4-F1
#
_entry.id   AF-A0A3A9EUD4-F1
#
_cell.length_a   1.000
_cell.length_b   1.000
_cell.length_c   1.000
_cell.angle_alpha   90.00
_cell.angle_beta   90.00
_cell.angle_gamma   90.00
#
_symmetry.space_group_name_H-M   'P 1'
#
loop_
_entity.id
_entity.type
_entity.pdbx_description
1 polymer ?
#
loop_
_entity_poly.entity_id
_entity_poly.type
_entity_poly.pdbx_seq_one_letter_code
_entity_poly.pdbx_strand_id
1 'polypeptide(L)'
;AKSYGKGVFKNILEVLPGHYLTFDQGSCTTDAYWKLKACPHEDSMEKTIEKTAWLVEDAVKKQMLSDIPISTFLSGGVDSSLVTAICAKERKKQGKILNTFSFDFLDNDKYFQSNSFQPSQDRPYVEQMVDFSKTNHHFLECTNEDQRRCLYKAVDARDLPCMADVEASMLYFCSKVTNYNKVTLTGECADEIFGGYPWFHNKIAFETKAFPWSMNMEPRQALLDDELLMNLHMEEYAYAAYEKTIMETPILAEDTAKEKRRREISYLNLRWFMATLLDRMDRTSMYNGLEARVPFADHRIVEYIFNVPWQMKCPEGIVKGLLRYAGEGKLPKEILWRKKSPYPKTYDPSYEKMLGNHLKEVLSDTAAPIRALLDKTKVKQFLKSPSDYGKPWYGQLMAGPQMIAYLLQVNYWLEKYQVQLLL
;
A
#
# COMPACT_ATOMS: atom_id res chain seq x y z
N ALA A 1 8.62 3.46 -5.81
CA ALA A 1 9.32 2.63 -4.81
C ALA A 1 10.82 2.82 -5.00
N LYS A 2 11.58 3.02 -3.92
CA LYS A 2 13.05 3.04 -3.95
C LYS A 2 13.59 1.60 -4.09
N SER A 3 14.78 1.45 -4.68
CA SER A 3 15.46 0.15 -4.67
C SER A 3 15.90 -0.19 -3.24
N TYR A 4 15.54 -1.37 -2.75
CA TYR A 4 15.89 -1.79 -1.39
C TYR A 4 17.41 -1.73 -1.16
N GLY A 5 17.80 -1.23 0.02
CA GLY A 5 19.20 -1.08 0.41
C GLY A 5 19.88 0.18 -0.13
N LYS A 6 19.18 0.98 -0.93
CA LYS A 6 19.66 2.28 -1.43
C LYS A 6 18.79 3.41 -0.91
N GLY A 7 19.42 4.49 -0.43
CA GLY A 7 18.77 5.78 -0.27
C GLY A 7 18.64 6.50 -1.62
N VAL A 8 17.89 7.61 -1.63
CA VAL A 8 17.84 8.51 -2.82
C VAL A 8 19.00 9.51 -2.84
N PHE A 9 19.59 9.80 -1.68
CA PHE A 9 20.73 10.68 -1.54
C PHE A 9 22.03 9.89 -1.75
N LYS A 10 23.00 10.51 -2.42
CA LYS A 10 24.31 9.91 -2.66
C LYS A 10 24.96 9.50 -1.34
N ASN A 11 25.53 8.28 -1.32
CA ASN A 11 26.20 7.68 -0.16
C ASN A 11 25.31 7.46 1.07
N ILE A 12 23.98 7.51 0.93
CA ILE A 12 23.04 7.09 1.97
C ILE A 12 22.51 5.71 1.57
N LEU A 13 22.69 4.73 2.45
CA LEU A 13 22.29 3.34 2.26
C LEU A 13 21.26 2.95 3.31
N GLU A 14 20.48 1.92 3.01
CA GLU A 14 19.46 1.37 3.90
C GLU A 14 19.86 -0.03 4.35
N VAL A 15 19.59 -0.36 5.62
CA VAL A 15 19.71 -1.74 6.10
C VAL A 15 18.61 -2.58 5.45
N LEU A 16 18.99 -3.65 4.76
CA LEU A 16 18.03 -4.51 4.09
C LEU A 16 17.08 -5.17 5.11
N PRO A 17 15.77 -5.31 4.79
CA PRO A 17 14.86 -6.09 5.62
C PRO A 17 15.38 -7.51 5.85
N GLY A 18 15.28 -8.03 7.08
CA GLY A 18 15.78 -9.35 7.44
C GLY A 18 17.31 -9.46 7.56
N HIS A 19 18.01 -8.32 7.59
CA HIS A 19 19.47 -8.25 7.76
C HIS A 19 19.87 -7.42 8.96
N TYR A 20 21.08 -7.65 9.47
CA TYR A 20 21.77 -6.78 10.41
C TYR A 20 23.13 -6.35 9.86
N LEU A 21 23.67 -5.27 10.40
CA LEU A 21 25.02 -4.80 10.11
C LEU A 21 25.91 -4.99 11.33
N THR A 22 27.14 -5.47 11.11
CA THR A 22 28.17 -5.54 12.16
C THR A 22 29.30 -4.59 11.81
N PHE A 23 29.65 -3.71 12.76
CA PHE A 23 30.80 -2.82 12.65
C PHE A 23 31.89 -3.29 13.60
N ASP A 24 33.02 -3.76 13.06
CA ASP A 24 34.18 -4.18 13.84
C ASP A 24 35.49 -3.79 13.16
N GLN A 25 36.43 -3.21 13.91
CA GLN A 25 37.76 -2.79 13.46
C GLN A 25 37.80 -2.04 12.11
N GLY A 26 36.80 -1.18 11.87
CA GLY A 26 36.70 -0.40 10.61
C GLY A 26 36.11 -1.18 9.43
N SER A 27 35.68 -2.42 9.62
CA SER A 27 34.87 -3.18 8.67
C SER A 27 33.38 -3.04 8.97
N CYS A 28 32.55 -3.09 7.92
CA CYS A 28 31.11 -3.19 8.01
C CYS A 28 30.65 -4.40 7.22
N THR A 29 30.10 -5.42 7.89
CA THR A 29 29.53 -6.60 7.24
C THR A 29 28.01 -6.56 7.30
N THR A 30 27.36 -7.24 6.35
CA THR A 30 25.90 -7.38 6.30
C THR A 30 25.55 -8.85 6.29
N ASP A 31 24.66 -9.26 7.19
CA ASP A 31 24.30 -10.65 7.38
C ASP A 31 22.78 -10.79 7.45
N ALA A 32 22.25 -11.76 6.71
CA ALA A 32 20.82 -12.05 6.69
C ALA A 32 20.47 -13.00 7.83
N TYR A 33 19.65 -12.55 8.79
CA TYR A 33 19.09 -13.42 9.83
C TYR A 33 17.79 -14.09 9.38
N TRP A 34 17.12 -13.54 8.36
CA TRP A 34 15.90 -14.11 7.80
C TRP A 34 15.90 -14.02 6.26
N LYS A 35 15.50 -15.11 5.62
CA LYS A 35 15.25 -15.17 4.17
C LYS A 35 14.03 -16.04 3.92
N LEU A 36 13.13 -15.57 3.05
CA LEU A 36 12.02 -16.36 2.56
C LEU A 36 12.54 -17.57 1.78
N LYS A 37 11.96 -18.74 1.98
CA LYS A 37 12.35 -19.98 1.32
C LYS A 37 11.17 -20.58 0.58
N ALA A 38 11.45 -21.15 -0.59
CA ALA A 38 10.51 -22.02 -1.27
C ALA A 38 10.61 -23.43 -0.66
N CYS A 39 9.48 -23.98 -0.25
CA CYS A 39 9.35 -25.32 0.32
C CYS A 39 8.13 -26.01 -0.31
N PRO A 40 8.15 -27.34 -0.47
CA PRO A 40 6.96 -28.10 -0.84
C PRO A 40 5.84 -27.86 0.16
N HIS A 41 4.60 -27.81 -0.34
CA HIS A 41 3.40 -27.68 0.48
C HIS A 41 2.69 -29.03 0.56
N GLU A 42 2.67 -29.61 1.76
CA GLU A 42 2.20 -30.98 2.00
C GLU A 42 0.78 -31.05 2.62
N ASP A 43 0.24 -29.90 3.05
CA ASP A 43 -1.08 -29.84 3.69
C ASP A 43 -2.20 -30.02 2.64
N SER A 44 -3.27 -30.75 2.99
CA SER A 44 -4.49 -30.79 2.18
C SER A 44 -5.19 -29.43 2.16
N MET A 45 -6.19 -29.24 1.30
CA MET A 45 -6.93 -27.97 1.26
C MET A 45 -7.58 -27.66 2.62
N GLU A 46 -8.19 -28.64 3.27
CA GLU A 46 -8.84 -28.49 4.58
C GLU A 46 -7.84 -28.07 5.66
N LYS A 47 -6.69 -28.76 5.73
CA LYS A 47 -5.60 -28.40 6.65
C LYS A 47 -5.02 -27.03 6.35
N THR A 48 -4.94 -26.66 5.08
CA THR A 48 -4.45 -25.35 4.64
C THR A 48 -5.37 -24.23 5.11
N ILE A 49 -6.70 -24.44 5.00
CA ILE A 49 -7.70 -23.50 5.52
C ILE A 49 -7.59 -23.39 7.04
N GLU A 50 -7.57 -24.51 7.77
CA GLU A 50 -7.48 -24.55 9.23
C GLU A 50 -6.22 -23.84 9.74
N LYS A 51 -5.06 -24.17 9.19
CA LYS A 51 -3.77 -23.59 9.57
C LYS A 51 -3.69 -22.12 9.21
N THR A 52 -4.25 -21.70 8.08
CA THR A 52 -4.37 -20.27 7.73
C THR A 52 -5.22 -19.53 8.75
N ALA A 53 -6.38 -20.07 9.11
CA ALA A 53 -7.28 -19.47 10.11
C ALA A 53 -6.59 -19.34 11.47
N TRP A 54 -5.86 -20.38 11.89
CA TRP A 54 -5.07 -20.35 13.13
C TRP A 54 -3.94 -19.33 13.08
N LEU A 55 -3.14 -19.28 12.00
CA LEU A 55 -2.04 -18.34 11.85
C LEU A 55 -2.51 -16.89 11.91
N VAL A 56 -3.61 -16.57 11.22
CA VAL A 56 -4.20 -15.21 11.24
C VAL A 56 -4.72 -14.87 12.64
N GLU A 57 -5.46 -15.78 13.29
CA GLU A 57 -5.99 -15.54 14.63
C GLU A 57 -4.87 -15.38 15.68
N ASP A 58 -3.83 -16.20 15.61
CA ASP A 58 -2.68 -16.12 16.51
C ASP A 58 -1.85 -14.84 16.28
N ALA A 59 -1.58 -14.47 15.02
CA ALA A 59 -0.86 -13.24 14.68
C ALA A 59 -1.59 -11.99 15.20
N VAL A 60 -2.92 -11.93 15.03
CA VAL A 60 -3.73 -10.83 15.58
C VAL A 60 -3.61 -10.80 17.10
N LYS A 61 -3.83 -11.94 17.78
CA LYS A 61 -3.76 -12.01 19.26
C LYS A 61 -2.40 -11.58 19.81
N LYS A 62 -1.30 -11.99 19.19
CA LYS A 62 0.06 -11.58 19.59
C LYS A 62 0.26 -10.07 19.48
N GLN A 63 -0.29 -9.46 18.43
CA GLN A 63 -0.20 -8.02 18.21
C GLN A 63 -1.25 -7.21 19.00
N MET A 64 -2.15 -7.84 19.76
CA MET A 64 -3.04 -7.14 20.69
C MET A 64 -2.39 -6.77 22.03
N LEU A 65 -1.22 -7.33 22.35
CA LEU A 65 -0.50 -7.09 23.61
C LEU A 65 -0.09 -5.62 23.72
N SER A 66 -0.70 -4.91 24.66
CA SER A 66 -0.50 -3.46 24.86
C SER A 66 -0.98 -3.06 26.24
N ASP A 67 -0.18 -2.23 26.92
CA ASP A 67 -0.54 -1.66 28.22
C ASP A 67 -1.59 -0.55 28.11
N ILE A 68 -1.80 -0.02 26.91
CA ILE A 68 -2.78 1.02 26.59
C ILE A 68 -3.89 0.51 25.66
N PRO A 69 -5.07 1.16 25.62
CA PRO A 69 -6.17 0.74 24.76
C PRO A 69 -5.80 0.70 23.28
N ILE A 70 -6.09 -0.43 22.64
CA ILE A 70 -5.90 -0.61 21.19
C ILE A 70 -7.20 -0.32 20.43
N SER A 71 -7.07 -0.02 19.15
CA SER A 71 -8.17 0.06 18.18
C SER A 71 -7.91 -0.79 16.94
N THR A 72 -8.85 -0.79 16.00
CA THR A 72 -8.62 -1.27 14.63
C THR A 72 -9.08 -0.26 13.58
N PHE A 73 -8.44 -0.31 12.42
CA PHE A 73 -9.01 0.29 11.20
C PHE A 73 -10.01 -0.67 10.58
N LEU A 74 -11.20 -0.18 10.25
CA LEU A 74 -12.32 -0.96 9.73
C LEU A 74 -12.84 -0.34 8.43
N SER A 75 -12.57 -0.99 7.30
CA SER A 75 -13.02 -0.57 5.97
C SER A 75 -14.22 -1.37 5.43
N GLY A 76 -14.69 -2.37 6.20
CA GLY A 76 -15.71 -3.33 5.74
C GLY A 76 -15.19 -4.28 4.64
N GLY A 77 -13.90 -4.30 4.37
CA GLY A 77 -13.24 -5.33 3.55
C GLY A 77 -12.92 -6.57 4.38
N VAL A 78 -12.73 -7.72 3.74
CA VAL A 78 -12.49 -9.00 4.43
C VAL A 78 -11.28 -8.94 5.39
N ASP A 79 -10.21 -8.25 5.02
CA ASP A 79 -8.94 -8.24 5.77
C ASP A 79 -9.08 -7.47 7.09
N SER A 80 -9.52 -6.20 7.02
CA SER A 80 -9.75 -5.35 8.18
C SER A 80 -10.88 -5.87 9.07
N SER A 81 -11.89 -6.51 8.46
CA SER A 81 -13.01 -7.11 9.19
C SER A 81 -12.58 -8.33 9.99
N LEU A 82 -11.71 -9.20 9.45
CA LEU A 82 -11.16 -10.35 10.18
C LEU A 82 -10.39 -9.89 11.42
N VAL A 83 -9.47 -8.94 11.25
CA VAL A 83 -8.70 -8.36 12.36
C VAL A 83 -9.64 -7.76 13.41
N THR A 84 -10.63 -6.99 12.98
CA THR A 84 -11.62 -6.37 13.87
C THR A 84 -12.45 -7.40 14.64
N ALA A 85 -12.96 -8.44 13.97
CA ALA A 85 -13.78 -9.47 14.60
C ALA A 85 -12.99 -10.24 15.67
N ILE A 86 -11.73 -10.59 15.38
CA ILE A 86 -10.84 -11.27 16.33
C ILE A 86 -10.56 -10.35 17.53
N CYS A 87 -10.16 -9.10 17.29
CA CYS A 87 -9.91 -8.12 18.34
C CYS A 87 -11.14 -7.87 19.22
N ALA A 88 -12.31 -7.67 18.61
CA ALA A 88 -13.56 -7.40 19.32
C ALA A 88 -13.98 -8.60 20.18
N LYS A 89 -13.84 -9.83 19.66
CA LYS A 89 -14.11 -11.05 20.43
C LYS A 89 -13.22 -11.16 21.66
N GLU A 90 -11.91 -10.92 21.53
CA GLU A 90 -10.98 -11.00 22.66
C GLU A 90 -11.20 -9.85 23.67
N ARG A 91 -11.52 -8.64 23.21
CA ARG A 91 -11.87 -7.52 24.10
C ARG A 91 -13.17 -7.78 24.86
N LYS A 92 -14.17 -8.37 24.21
CA LYS A 92 -15.44 -8.76 24.84
C LYS A 92 -15.25 -9.76 25.97
N LYS A 93 -14.34 -10.74 25.83
CA LYS A 93 -13.97 -11.67 26.93
C LYS A 93 -13.42 -10.94 28.16
N GLN A 94 -12.82 -9.77 27.97
CA GLN A 94 -12.29 -8.91 29.02
C GLN A 94 -13.31 -7.87 29.52
N GLY A 95 -14.57 -7.93 29.07
CA GLY A 95 -15.60 -6.93 29.39
C GLY A 95 -15.33 -5.54 28.77
N LYS A 96 -14.49 -5.46 27.72
CA LYS A 96 -14.11 -4.20 27.06
C LYS A 96 -14.73 -4.11 25.67
N ILE A 97 -15.01 -2.89 25.24
CA ILE A 97 -15.46 -2.58 23.88
C ILE A 97 -14.26 -2.11 23.06
N LEU A 98 -14.12 -2.63 21.84
CA LEU A 98 -13.06 -2.23 20.92
C LEU A 98 -13.45 -0.92 20.22
N ASN A 99 -12.53 0.05 20.18
CA ASN A 99 -12.67 1.23 19.33
C ASN A 99 -12.32 0.86 17.88
N THR A 100 -13.14 1.28 16.93
CA THR A 100 -12.90 1.06 15.51
C THR A 100 -13.06 2.36 14.73
N PHE A 101 -12.27 2.51 13.67
CA PHE A 101 -12.22 3.74 12.88
C PHE A 101 -12.37 3.40 11.40
N SER A 102 -13.28 4.09 10.73
CA SER A 102 -13.36 4.11 9.26
C SER A 102 -13.04 5.50 8.74
N PHE A 103 -12.69 5.56 7.46
CA PHE A 103 -12.25 6.78 6.79
C PHE A 103 -12.98 6.94 5.47
N ASP A 104 -13.43 8.15 5.17
CA ASP A 104 -13.92 8.54 3.84
C ASP A 104 -13.64 10.03 3.58
N PHE A 105 -13.97 10.51 2.39
CA PHE A 105 -13.95 11.93 2.08
C PHE A 105 -15.34 12.53 2.22
N LEU A 106 -15.38 13.79 2.66
CA LEU A 106 -16.63 14.54 2.75
C LEU A 106 -17.29 14.61 1.36
N ASP A 107 -18.62 14.44 1.31
CA ASP A 107 -19.44 14.48 0.10
C ASP A 107 -19.14 13.39 -0.95
N ASN A 108 -18.31 12.38 -0.64
CA ASN A 108 -18.06 11.28 -1.56
C ASN A 108 -19.35 10.52 -1.93
N ASP A 109 -20.36 10.49 -1.07
CA ASP A 109 -21.68 9.93 -1.37
C ASP A 109 -22.37 10.61 -2.56
N LYS A 110 -22.10 11.89 -2.78
CA LYS A 110 -22.63 12.69 -3.90
C LYS A 110 -21.83 12.52 -5.19
N TYR A 111 -20.51 12.33 -5.09
CA TYR A 111 -19.60 12.31 -6.23
C TYR A 111 -19.17 10.89 -6.65
N PHE A 112 -19.41 9.88 -5.83
CA PHE A 112 -18.96 8.52 -6.09
C PHE A 112 -19.61 7.93 -7.34
N GLN A 113 -18.78 7.40 -8.22
CA GLN A 113 -19.19 6.56 -9.34
C GLN A 113 -18.45 5.23 -9.27
N SER A 114 -19.22 4.14 -9.29
CA SER A 114 -18.66 2.78 -9.28
C SER A 114 -17.78 2.56 -10.50
N ASN A 115 -16.63 1.90 -10.31
CA ASN A 115 -15.75 1.48 -11.39
C ASN A 115 -15.20 0.07 -11.13
N SER A 116 -14.39 -0.45 -12.06
CA SER A 116 -13.83 -1.81 -11.96
C SER A 116 -12.94 -2.03 -10.74
N PHE A 117 -12.35 -0.97 -10.17
CA PHE A 117 -11.51 -1.04 -8.99
C PHE A 117 -12.29 -0.79 -7.69
N GLN A 118 -13.24 0.15 -7.68
CA GLN A 118 -14.09 0.45 -6.53
C GLN A 118 -15.57 0.22 -6.90
N PRO A 119 -16.11 -0.98 -6.65
CA PRO A 119 -17.46 -1.35 -7.11
C PRO A 119 -18.58 -0.81 -6.20
N SER A 120 -18.27 -0.46 -4.95
CA SER A 120 -19.23 0.01 -3.96
C SER A 120 -18.58 0.93 -2.92
N GLN A 121 -19.41 1.67 -2.21
CA GLN A 121 -19.02 2.43 -1.02
C GLN A 121 -18.69 1.49 0.15
N ASP A 122 -17.80 1.93 1.04
CA ASP A 122 -17.36 1.13 2.19
C ASP A 122 -18.35 1.17 3.36
N ARG A 123 -19.03 2.32 3.55
CA ARG A 123 -19.88 2.60 4.72
C ARG A 123 -20.93 1.53 5.05
N PRO A 124 -21.73 0.99 4.11
CA PRO A 124 -22.73 -0.03 4.44
C PRO A 124 -22.13 -1.30 5.07
N TYR A 125 -20.93 -1.69 4.61
CA TYR A 125 -20.22 -2.87 5.11
C TYR A 125 -19.53 -2.60 6.45
N VAL A 126 -19.08 -1.35 6.66
CA VAL A 126 -18.59 -0.90 7.97
C VAL A 126 -19.72 -0.98 9.00
N GLU A 127 -20.89 -0.42 8.70
CA GLU A 127 -22.07 -0.46 9.59
C GLU A 127 -22.47 -1.89 9.95
N GLN A 128 -22.51 -2.81 8.97
CA GLN A 128 -22.75 -4.24 9.22
C GLN A 128 -21.72 -4.84 10.20
N MET A 129 -20.44 -4.47 10.07
CA MET A 129 -19.39 -4.94 10.97
C MET A 129 -19.46 -4.32 12.37
N VAL A 130 -19.88 -3.06 12.48
CA VAL A 130 -20.14 -2.40 13.77
C VAL A 130 -21.28 -3.12 14.50
N ASP A 131 -22.36 -3.44 13.80
CA ASP A 131 -23.48 -4.18 14.36
C ASP A 131 -23.12 -5.61 14.75
N PHE A 132 -22.31 -6.30 13.93
CA PHE A 132 -21.85 -7.65 14.21
C PHE A 132 -20.89 -7.70 15.42
N SER A 133 -19.91 -6.79 15.45
CA SER A 133 -18.82 -6.81 16.43
C SER A 133 -19.12 -5.99 17.70
N LYS A 134 -20.19 -5.19 17.70
CA LYS A 134 -20.61 -4.29 18.79
C LYS A 134 -19.47 -3.39 19.26
N THR A 135 -18.83 -2.71 18.32
CA THR A 135 -17.68 -1.83 18.56
C THR A 135 -18.09 -0.39 18.83
N ASN A 136 -17.26 0.37 19.55
CA ASN A 136 -17.39 1.82 19.63
C ASN A 136 -16.77 2.43 18.36
N HIS A 137 -17.60 2.69 17.36
CA HIS A 137 -17.13 3.07 16.03
C HIS A 137 -17.10 4.59 15.82
N HIS A 138 -16.06 5.06 15.14
CA HIS A 138 -15.90 6.45 14.73
C HIS A 138 -15.76 6.53 13.20
N PHE A 139 -16.72 7.19 12.56
CA PHE A 139 -16.62 7.60 11.16
C PHE A 139 -15.81 8.89 11.09
N LEU A 140 -14.67 8.84 10.40
CA LEU A 140 -13.80 10.01 10.23
C LEU A 140 -13.77 10.43 8.76
N GLU A 141 -13.94 11.73 8.53
CA GLU A 141 -14.01 12.30 7.19
C GLU A 141 -12.86 13.29 6.93
N CYS A 142 -12.37 13.31 5.70
CA CYS A 142 -11.38 14.25 5.22
C CYS A 142 -11.98 15.20 4.17
N THR A 143 -11.73 16.49 4.34
CA THR A 143 -12.06 17.48 3.31
C THR A 143 -10.92 17.62 2.32
N ASN A 144 -11.22 18.12 1.12
CA ASN A 144 -10.19 18.45 0.12
C ASN A 144 -9.13 19.42 0.65
N GLU A 145 -9.52 20.36 1.51
CA GLU A 145 -8.60 21.32 2.12
C GLU A 145 -7.72 20.66 3.19
N ASP A 146 -8.26 19.74 3.99
CA ASP A 146 -7.47 18.97 4.95
C ASP A 146 -6.45 18.07 4.24
N GLN A 147 -6.86 17.42 3.16
CA GLN A 147 -5.97 16.63 2.32
C GLN A 147 -4.84 17.49 1.73
N ARG A 148 -5.18 18.66 1.16
CA ARG A 148 -4.18 19.61 0.63
C ARG A 148 -3.20 20.04 1.71
N ARG A 149 -3.66 20.40 2.92
CA ARG A 149 -2.80 20.80 4.05
C ARG A 149 -1.84 19.70 4.49
N CYS A 150 -2.22 18.45 4.29
CA CYS A 150 -1.38 17.30 4.61
C CYS A 150 -0.43 16.90 3.47
N LEU A 151 -0.56 17.48 2.28
CA LEU A 151 0.22 17.07 1.10
C LEU A 151 1.74 17.17 1.34
N TYR A 152 2.20 18.27 1.92
CA TYR A 152 3.62 18.46 2.25
C TYR A 152 4.03 17.81 3.56
N LYS A 153 3.12 17.72 4.54
CA LYS A 153 3.37 16.96 5.78
C LYS A 153 3.62 15.48 5.49
N ALA A 154 3.02 14.92 4.44
CA ALA A 154 3.31 13.56 4.01
C ALA A 154 4.76 13.41 3.52
N VAL A 155 5.30 14.42 2.82
CA VAL A 155 6.73 14.46 2.45
C VAL A 155 7.59 14.54 3.70
N ASP A 156 7.19 15.34 4.69
CA ASP A 156 7.91 15.47 5.97
C ASP A 156 7.93 14.16 6.74
N ALA A 157 6.81 13.45 6.78
CA ALA A 157 6.72 12.14 7.41
C ALA A 157 7.56 11.09 6.67
N ARG A 158 7.60 11.15 5.34
CA ARG A 158 8.29 10.16 4.50
C ARG A 158 9.78 10.45 4.32
N ASP A 159 10.20 11.70 4.47
CA ASP A 159 11.46 12.30 4.01
C ASP A 159 11.63 12.32 2.47
N LEU A 160 10.59 11.96 1.71
CA LEU A 160 10.59 11.83 0.25
C LEU A 160 9.22 12.12 -0.36
N PRO A 161 9.13 12.53 -1.64
CA PRO A 161 7.89 12.44 -2.40
C PRO A 161 7.36 11.01 -2.38
N CYS A 162 6.06 10.86 -2.19
CA CYS A 162 5.46 9.59 -1.77
C CYS A 162 4.27 9.21 -2.67
N MET A 163 3.31 8.37 -2.22
CA MET A 163 2.03 8.19 -2.93
C MET A 163 1.11 9.42 -2.83
N ALA A 164 1.69 10.63 -2.85
CA ALA A 164 1.04 11.92 -2.92
C ALA A 164 -0.11 12.10 -1.92
N ASP A 165 -1.28 12.45 -2.44
CA ASP A 165 -2.49 12.73 -1.68
C ASP A 165 -3.10 11.50 -0.99
N VAL A 166 -2.75 10.28 -1.42
CA VAL A 166 -3.13 9.00 -0.78
C VAL A 166 -2.42 8.86 0.56
N GLU A 167 -1.14 9.23 0.65
CA GLU A 167 -0.44 9.24 1.95
C GLU A 167 -0.84 10.47 2.77
N ALA A 168 -1.15 11.60 2.13
CA ALA A 168 -1.63 12.80 2.82
C ALA A 168 -2.95 12.55 3.56
N SER A 169 -3.90 11.86 2.94
CA SER A 169 -5.17 11.51 3.57
C SER A 169 -5.00 10.44 4.66
N MET A 170 -4.09 9.47 4.48
CA MET A 170 -3.72 8.51 5.53
C MET A 170 -3.08 9.21 6.75
N LEU A 171 -2.19 10.16 6.52
CA LEU A 171 -1.58 10.98 7.59
C LEU A 171 -2.65 11.76 8.35
N TYR A 172 -3.60 12.38 7.64
CA TYR A 172 -4.73 13.05 8.26
C TYR A 172 -5.58 12.07 9.08
N PHE A 173 -5.93 10.91 8.53
CA PHE A 173 -6.69 9.88 9.24
C PHE A 173 -6.01 9.46 10.55
N CYS A 174 -4.71 9.15 10.49
CA CYS A 174 -3.93 8.79 11.68
C CYS A 174 -3.90 9.92 12.73
N SER A 175 -3.80 11.19 12.29
CA SER A 175 -3.86 12.35 13.19
C SER A 175 -5.18 12.44 13.96
N LYS A 176 -6.30 12.01 13.34
CA LYS A 176 -7.62 12.01 13.98
C LYS A 176 -7.78 10.84 14.94
N VAL A 177 -7.32 9.65 14.57
CA VAL A 177 -7.36 8.44 15.42
C VAL A 177 -6.53 8.63 16.69
N THR A 178 -5.41 9.33 16.59
CA THR A 178 -4.48 9.64 17.70
C THR A 178 -5.14 10.37 18.88
N ASN A 179 -6.27 11.03 18.65
CA ASN A 179 -7.06 11.67 19.72
C ASN A 179 -7.81 10.66 20.60
N TYR A 180 -7.95 9.41 20.16
CA TYR A 180 -8.71 8.35 20.83
C TYR A 180 -7.82 7.16 21.23
N ASN A 181 -6.90 6.76 20.36
CA ASN A 181 -6.04 5.59 20.54
C ASN A 181 -4.62 5.88 20.07
N LYS A 182 -3.64 5.23 20.72
CA LYS A 182 -2.20 5.31 20.33
C LYS A 182 -1.67 4.03 19.70
N VAL A 183 -2.46 2.95 19.71
CA VAL A 183 -2.13 1.67 19.08
C VAL A 183 -3.33 1.22 18.26
N THR A 184 -3.11 0.88 16.99
CA THR A 184 -4.16 0.37 16.10
C THR A 184 -3.67 -0.85 15.33
N LEU A 185 -4.54 -1.84 15.11
CA LEU A 185 -4.25 -2.96 14.21
C LEU A 185 -4.97 -2.74 12.87
N THR A 186 -4.32 -3.09 11.78
CA THR A 186 -4.81 -2.87 10.41
C THR A 186 -4.92 -4.18 9.63
N GLY A 187 -5.65 -4.16 8.51
CA GLY A 187 -5.73 -5.28 7.56
C GLY A 187 -4.71 -5.23 6.42
N GLU A 188 -3.71 -4.35 6.50
CA GLU A 188 -2.66 -4.20 5.48
C GLU A 188 -1.91 -5.52 5.26
N CYS A 189 -1.23 -5.66 4.10
CA CYS A 189 -0.44 -6.83 3.68
C CYS A 189 -1.24 -8.06 3.24
N ALA A 190 -2.53 -8.15 3.56
CA ALA A 190 -3.34 -9.30 3.17
C ALA A 190 -3.46 -9.45 1.65
N ASP A 191 -3.58 -8.35 0.90
CA ASP A 191 -3.70 -8.40 -0.56
C ASP A 191 -2.40 -8.88 -1.23
N GLU A 192 -1.24 -8.50 -0.73
CA GLU A 192 0.07 -8.91 -1.24
C GLU A 192 0.34 -10.40 -1.00
N ILE A 193 -0.10 -10.90 0.17
CA ILE A 193 0.17 -12.27 0.62
C ILE A 193 -0.84 -13.26 0.01
N PHE A 194 -2.13 -12.91 0.01
CA PHE A 194 -3.22 -13.79 -0.44
C PHE A 194 -3.67 -13.56 -1.89
N GLY A 195 -2.95 -12.73 -2.66
CA GLY A 195 -3.23 -12.51 -4.07
C GLY A 195 -4.49 -11.68 -4.32
N GLY A 196 -4.67 -10.59 -3.56
CA GLY A 196 -5.83 -9.70 -3.63
C GLY A 196 -5.82 -8.72 -4.80
N TYR A 197 -4.66 -8.46 -5.42
CA TYR A 197 -4.56 -7.44 -6.46
C TYR A 197 -4.87 -7.94 -7.87
N PRO A 198 -5.35 -7.05 -8.77
CA PRO A 198 -5.70 -7.42 -10.16
C PRO A 198 -4.56 -8.08 -10.94
N TRP A 199 -3.30 -7.73 -10.68
CA TRP A 199 -2.15 -8.29 -11.40
C TRP A 199 -1.89 -9.78 -11.11
N PHE A 200 -2.51 -10.35 -10.08
CA PHE A 200 -2.52 -11.79 -9.89
C PHE A 200 -3.55 -12.50 -10.79
N HIS A 201 -4.53 -11.79 -11.32
CA HIS A 201 -5.67 -12.40 -12.02
C HIS A 201 -5.77 -11.98 -13.49
N ASN A 202 -5.06 -10.90 -13.87
CA ASN A 202 -5.00 -10.40 -15.23
C ASN A 202 -3.84 -11.05 -16.02
N LYS A 203 -4.13 -11.55 -17.23
CA LYS A 203 -3.14 -12.22 -18.09
C LYS A 203 -1.97 -11.32 -18.49
N ILE A 204 -2.22 -10.07 -18.87
CA ILE A 204 -1.19 -9.12 -19.31
C ILE A 204 -0.20 -8.86 -18.17
N ALA A 205 -0.73 -8.58 -16.97
CA ALA A 205 0.09 -8.38 -15.78
C ALA A 205 0.82 -9.65 -15.32
N PHE A 206 0.24 -10.83 -15.55
CA PHE A 206 0.89 -12.10 -15.25
C PHE A 206 2.09 -12.35 -16.19
N GLU A 207 1.96 -12.04 -17.48
CA GLU A 207 2.96 -12.37 -18.51
C GLU A 207 4.03 -11.27 -18.70
N THR A 208 3.84 -10.08 -18.13
CA THR A 208 4.77 -8.95 -18.29
C THR A 208 6.16 -9.20 -17.72
N LYS A 209 7.21 -8.68 -18.37
CA LYS A 209 8.60 -8.68 -17.86
C LYS A 209 8.96 -7.37 -17.16
N ALA A 210 8.03 -6.87 -16.36
CA ALA A 210 8.15 -5.62 -15.61
C ALA A 210 7.42 -5.73 -14.27
N PHE A 211 7.42 -4.66 -13.47
CA PHE A 211 6.60 -4.58 -12.27
C PHE A 211 5.10 -4.60 -12.64
N PRO A 212 4.29 -5.58 -12.17
CA PRO A 212 2.92 -5.76 -12.65
C PRO A 212 1.96 -4.61 -12.34
N TRP A 213 2.22 -3.84 -11.29
CA TRP A 213 1.46 -2.62 -10.93
C TRP A 213 1.95 -1.37 -11.66
N SER A 214 2.95 -1.51 -12.55
CA SER A 214 3.55 -0.38 -13.25
C SER A 214 4.31 -0.78 -14.53
N MET A 215 3.60 -1.43 -15.44
CA MET A 215 4.16 -2.02 -16.66
C MET A 215 4.56 -0.99 -17.73
N ASN A 216 3.97 0.21 -17.72
CA ASN A 216 4.24 1.28 -18.67
C ASN A 216 4.89 2.48 -17.95
N MET A 217 6.02 2.97 -18.46
CA MET A 217 6.73 4.13 -17.93
C MET A 217 6.25 5.45 -18.55
N GLU A 218 5.62 5.43 -19.72
CA GLU A 218 5.19 6.61 -20.47
C GLU A 218 4.43 7.63 -19.61
N PRO A 219 3.44 7.27 -18.76
CA PRO A 219 2.72 8.28 -17.99
C PRO A 219 3.62 9.07 -17.03
N ARG A 220 4.71 8.47 -16.53
CA ARG A 220 5.68 9.15 -15.66
C ARG A 220 6.68 10.00 -16.43
N GLN A 221 6.99 9.61 -17.67
CA GLN A 221 7.89 10.35 -18.54
C GLN A 221 7.17 11.51 -19.25
N ALA A 222 5.85 11.41 -19.44
CA ALA A 222 5.05 12.30 -20.28
C ALA A 222 5.14 13.80 -19.94
N LEU A 223 5.55 14.15 -18.71
CA LEU A 223 5.67 15.53 -18.25
C LEU A 223 7.12 16.01 -18.10
N LEU A 224 8.08 15.09 -18.20
CA LEU A 224 9.49 15.40 -18.06
C LEU A 224 10.03 16.09 -19.32
N ASP A 225 11.09 16.88 -19.12
CA ASP A 225 11.87 17.46 -20.21
C ASP A 225 12.55 16.35 -21.05
N ASP A 226 12.55 16.51 -22.38
CA ASP A 226 13.05 15.46 -23.29
C ASP A 226 14.57 15.28 -23.23
N GLU A 227 15.34 16.36 -23.05
CA GLU A 227 16.80 16.27 -22.90
C GLU A 227 17.15 15.58 -21.59
N LEU A 228 16.40 15.87 -20.52
CA LEU A 228 16.54 15.17 -19.25
C LEU A 228 16.21 13.67 -19.39
N LEU A 229 15.09 13.33 -20.04
CA LEU A 229 14.65 11.95 -20.23
C LEU A 229 15.72 11.09 -20.91
N MET A 230 16.41 11.64 -21.91
CA MET A 230 17.49 10.93 -22.61
C MET A 230 18.66 10.51 -21.69
N ASN A 231 18.87 11.22 -20.58
CA ASN A 231 19.98 10.97 -19.65
C ASN A 231 19.57 10.10 -18.44
N LEU A 232 18.29 10.00 -18.10
CA LEU A 232 17.83 9.32 -16.88
C LEU A 232 17.80 7.78 -16.96
N HIS A 233 17.71 7.19 -18.16
CA HIS A 233 17.64 5.72 -18.38
C HIS A 233 16.63 5.01 -17.45
N MET A 234 15.43 5.57 -17.32
CA MET A 234 14.43 5.14 -16.32
C MET A 234 13.94 3.71 -16.52
N GLU A 235 13.79 3.28 -17.78
CA GLU A 235 13.28 1.95 -18.12
C GLU A 235 14.35 0.89 -17.87
N GLU A 236 15.59 1.17 -18.25
CA GLU A 236 16.73 0.29 -18.01
C GLU A 236 16.96 0.10 -16.51
N TYR A 237 16.86 1.19 -15.73
CA TYR A 237 16.93 1.12 -14.27
C TYR A 237 15.83 0.23 -13.68
N ALA A 238 14.57 0.45 -14.11
CA ALA A 238 13.44 -0.32 -13.62
C ALA A 238 13.52 -1.79 -14.01
N TYR A 239 13.95 -2.08 -15.24
CA TYR A 239 14.15 -3.43 -15.76
C TYR A 239 15.27 -4.16 -15.01
N ALA A 240 16.41 -3.52 -14.77
CA ALA A 240 17.50 -4.10 -13.99
C ALA A 240 17.08 -4.44 -12.55
N ALA A 241 16.29 -3.57 -11.91
CA ALA A 241 15.73 -3.82 -10.58
C ALA A 241 14.72 -4.99 -10.57
N TYR A 242 13.89 -5.07 -11.60
CA TYR A 242 12.98 -6.20 -11.83
C TYR A 242 13.75 -7.50 -12.00
N GLU A 243 14.70 -7.58 -12.94
CA GLU A 243 15.48 -8.79 -13.23
C GLU A 243 16.26 -9.27 -12.01
N LYS A 244 16.89 -8.34 -11.27
CA LYS A 244 17.55 -8.67 -10.01
C LYS A 244 16.60 -9.38 -9.04
N THR A 245 15.38 -8.86 -8.89
CA THR A 245 14.39 -9.45 -7.97
C THR A 245 13.90 -10.82 -8.46
N ILE A 246 13.77 -11.01 -9.78
CA ILE A 246 13.45 -12.33 -10.36
C ILE A 246 14.56 -13.35 -10.04
N MET A 247 15.83 -12.98 -10.20
CA MET A 247 16.97 -13.85 -9.88
C MET A 247 17.03 -14.20 -8.38
N GLU A 248 16.62 -13.29 -7.50
CA GLU A 248 16.56 -13.51 -6.05
C GLU A 248 15.33 -14.31 -5.59
N THR A 249 14.37 -14.61 -6.49
CA THR A 249 13.12 -15.26 -6.10
C THR A 249 13.37 -16.71 -5.65
N PRO A 250 12.92 -17.11 -4.45
CA PRO A 250 12.96 -18.51 -4.04
C PRO A 250 12.02 -19.36 -4.91
N ILE A 251 12.54 -20.43 -5.51
CA ILE A 251 11.81 -21.36 -6.38
C ILE A 251 12.10 -22.81 -5.99
N LEU A 252 11.18 -23.71 -6.33
CA LEU A 252 11.38 -25.16 -6.23
C LEU A 252 11.84 -25.73 -7.58
N ALA A 253 12.56 -26.85 -7.56
CA ALA A 253 13.00 -27.52 -8.78
C ALA A 253 11.83 -28.11 -9.58
N GLU A 254 10.79 -28.52 -8.85
CA GLU A 254 9.54 -29.09 -9.34
C GLU A 254 8.48 -28.06 -9.75
N ASP A 255 8.74 -26.76 -9.57
CA ASP A 255 7.79 -25.72 -9.97
C ASP A 255 7.53 -25.79 -11.48
N THR A 256 6.26 -25.91 -11.87
CA THR A 256 5.87 -25.66 -13.27
C THR A 256 6.22 -24.22 -13.66
N ALA A 257 6.36 -23.92 -14.95
CA ALA A 257 6.60 -22.54 -15.41
C ALA A 257 5.55 -21.54 -14.87
N LYS A 258 4.30 -21.99 -14.70
CA LYS A 258 3.22 -21.18 -14.15
C LYS A 258 3.38 -20.93 -12.65
N GLU A 259 3.70 -21.95 -11.84
CA GLU A 259 3.92 -21.78 -10.40
C GLU A 259 5.21 -21.00 -10.11
N LYS A 260 6.28 -21.23 -10.86
CA LYS A 260 7.48 -20.39 -10.82
C LYS A 260 7.11 -18.92 -11.03
N ARG A 261 6.30 -18.62 -12.06
CA ARG A 261 5.85 -17.25 -12.33
C ARG A 261 4.96 -16.69 -11.20
N ARG A 262 4.16 -17.53 -10.53
CA ARG A 262 3.39 -17.13 -9.35
C ARG A 262 4.28 -16.73 -8.18
N ARG A 263 5.36 -17.48 -7.93
CA ARG A 263 6.36 -17.15 -6.91
C ARG A 263 7.06 -15.83 -7.22
N GLU A 264 7.48 -15.62 -8.47
CA GLU A 264 8.10 -14.37 -8.94
C GLU A 264 7.22 -13.15 -8.68
N ILE A 265 5.95 -13.18 -9.10
CA ILE A 265 5.01 -12.07 -8.87
C ILE A 265 4.75 -11.85 -7.38
N SER A 266 4.62 -12.93 -6.60
CA SER A 266 4.43 -12.84 -5.14
C SER A 266 5.66 -12.21 -4.48
N TYR A 267 6.86 -12.61 -4.88
CA TYR A 267 8.12 -12.08 -4.35
C TYR A 267 8.33 -10.62 -4.73
N LEU A 268 8.02 -10.23 -5.98
CA LEU A 268 7.97 -8.83 -6.39
C LEU A 268 7.01 -8.02 -5.50
N ASN A 269 5.79 -8.53 -5.25
CA ASN A 269 4.82 -7.86 -4.37
C ASN A 269 5.39 -7.66 -2.96
N LEU A 270 5.96 -8.70 -2.35
CA LEU A 270 6.54 -8.63 -1.01
C LEU A 270 7.71 -7.63 -0.94
N ARG A 271 8.64 -7.68 -1.91
CA ARG A 271 9.88 -6.89 -1.87
C ARG A 271 9.70 -5.42 -2.27
N TRP A 272 8.63 -5.09 -2.99
CA TRP A 272 8.46 -3.75 -3.57
C TRP A 272 7.12 -3.10 -3.22
N PHE A 273 6.01 -3.77 -3.53
CA PHE A 273 4.68 -3.17 -3.35
C PHE A 273 4.30 -3.13 -1.87
N MET A 274 4.38 -4.27 -1.18
CA MET A 274 4.15 -4.39 0.26
C MET A 274 5.07 -3.47 1.05
N ALA A 275 6.37 -3.44 0.72
CA ALA A 275 7.32 -2.53 1.36
C ALA A 275 6.92 -1.05 1.21
N THR A 276 6.41 -0.67 0.03
CA THR A 276 5.91 0.71 -0.20
C THR A 276 4.71 1.02 0.69
N LEU A 277 3.77 0.09 0.86
CA LEU A 277 2.58 0.27 1.71
C LEU A 277 2.90 0.21 3.21
N LEU A 278 3.85 -0.63 3.61
CA LEU A 278 4.35 -0.70 4.97
C LEU A 278 5.02 0.60 5.39
N ASP A 279 5.95 1.12 4.57
CA ASP A 279 6.55 2.43 4.81
C ASP A 279 5.47 3.52 4.87
N ARG A 280 4.46 3.47 3.98
CA ARG A 280 3.35 4.44 3.99
C ARG A 280 2.64 4.41 5.34
N MET A 281 2.23 3.23 5.78
CA MET A 281 1.48 3.08 7.03
C MET A 281 2.34 3.48 8.23
N ASP A 282 3.58 3.00 8.31
CA ASP A 282 4.52 3.30 9.39
C ASP A 282 4.77 4.81 9.48
N ARG A 283 5.21 5.44 8.38
CA ARG A 283 5.59 6.86 8.38
C ARG A 283 4.41 7.77 8.67
N THR A 284 3.24 7.51 8.08
CA THR A 284 2.05 8.35 8.31
C THR A 284 1.47 8.21 9.71
N SER A 285 1.52 7.00 10.30
CA SER A 285 1.02 6.76 11.65
C SER A 285 2.01 7.26 12.73
N MET A 286 3.29 6.90 12.61
CA MET A 286 4.32 7.29 13.58
C MET A 286 4.56 8.80 13.61
N TYR A 287 4.42 9.50 12.48
CA TYR A 287 4.46 10.97 12.45
C TYR A 287 3.42 11.61 13.38
N ASN A 288 2.30 10.92 13.63
CA ASN A 288 1.24 11.36 14.53
C ASN A 288 1.31 10.68 15.91
N GLY A 289 2.33 9.87 16.20
CA GLY A 289 2.42 9.11 17.45
C GLY A 289 1.36 8.01 17.57
N LEU A 290 0.96 7.41 16.45
CA LEU A 290 0.10 6.24 16.39
C LEU A 290 0.93 5.02 15.97
N GLU A 291 0.96 3.99 16.81
CA GLU A 291 1.57 2.71 16.47
C GLU A 291 0.57 1.87 15.64
N ALA A 292 0.84 1.73 14.34
CA ALA A 292 0.08 0.86 13.45
C ALA A 292 0.71 -0.54 13.37
N ARG A 293 -0.07 -1.56 13.73
CA ARG A 293 0.33 -2.96 13.72
C ARG A 293 -0.31 -3.69 12.53
N VAL A 294 0.44 -4.60 11.93
CA VAL A 294 0.10 -5.28 10.67
C VAL A 294 0.13 -6.81 10.85
N PRO A 295 -0.93 -7.42 11.42
CA PRO A 295 -0.97 -8.86 11.72
C PRO A 295 -0.64 -9.77 10.54
N PHE A 296 -1.10 -9.42 9.34
CA PHE A 296 -0.84 -10.23 8.14
C PHE A 296 0.65 -10.28 7.76
N ALA A 297 1.46 -9.31 8.17
CA ALA A 297 2.91 -9.31 7.93
C ALA A 297 3.69 -10.23 8.90
N ASP A 298 3.01 -10.99 9.78
CA ASP A 298 3.66 -12.02 10.59
C ASP A 298 4.42 -13.00 9.69
N HIS A 299 5.71 -13.19 9.96
CA HIS A 299 6.60 -13.98 9.10
C HIS A 299 6.09 -15.41 8.90
N ARG A 300 5.36 -15.99 9.86
CA ARG A 300 4.81 -17.35 9.76
C ARG A 300 3.67 -17.42 8.75
N ILE A 301 2.88 -16.34 8.63
CA ILE A 301 1.87 -16.22 7.57
C ILE A 301 2.58 -16.10 6.22
N VAL A 302 3.56 -15.21 6.10
CA VAL A 302 4.29 -15.00 4.84
C VAL A 302 4.98 -16.29 4.38
N GLU A 303 5.72 -16.97 5.26
CA GLU A 303 6.41 -18.24 4.98
C GLU A 303 5.46 -19.34 4.54
N TYR A 304 4.32 -19.48 5.23
CA TYR A 304 3.34 -20.51 4.89
C TYR A 304 2.65 -20.20 3.57
N ILE A 305 2.05 -19.01 3.45
CA ILE A 305 1.23 -18.64 2.29
C ILE A 305 2.08 -18.49 1.02
N PHE A 306 3.35 -18.10 1.11
CA PHE A 306 4.25 -18.10 -0.05
C PHE A 306 4.38 -19.49 -0.70
N ASN A 307 4.27 -20.56 0.10
CA ASN A 307 4.41 -21.94 -0.36
C ASN A 307 3.10 -22.63 -0.72
N VAL A 308 1.94 -22.08 -0.34
CA VAL A 308 0.63 -22.61 -0.74
C VAL A 308 0.46 -22.55 -2.27
N PRO A 309 0.15 -23.68 -2.95
CA PRO A 309 -0.10 -23.72 -4.38
C PRO A 309 -1.18 -22.75 -4.81
N TRP A 310 -1.04 -22.13 -5.99
CA TRP A 310 -1.98 -21.07 -6.43
C TRP A 310 -3.44 -21.53 -6.44
N GLN A 311 -3.71 -22.79 -6.82
CA GLN A 311 -5.07 -23.35 -6.84
C GLN A 311 -5.70 -23.47 -5.45
N MET A 312 -4.90 -23.66 -4.39
CA MET A 312 -5.39 -23.66 -3.01
C MET A 312 -5.50 -22.23 -2.45
N LYS A 313 -4.61 -21.32 -2.89
CA LYS A 313 -4.63 -19.91 -2.49
C LYS A 313 -5.83 -19.14 -3.06
N CYS A 314 -6.14 -19.39 -4.34
CA CYS A 314 -7.25 -18.80 -5.09
C CYS A 314 -8.09 -19.91 -5.75
N PRO A 315 -8.78 -20.75 -4.96
CA PRO A 315 -9.65 -21.81 -5.47
C PRO A 315 -10.70 -21.23 -6.41
N GLU A 316 -10.89 -21.88 -7.55
CA GLU A 316 -11.84 -21.46 -8.60
C GLU A 316 -11.64 -20.00 -9.09
N GLY A 317 -10.44 -19.45 -8.91
CA GLY A 317 -10.14 -18.05 -9.25
C GLY A 317 -10.71 -17.03 -8.28
N ILE A 318 -11.21 -17.46 -7.11
CA ILE A 318 -11.72 -16.57 -6.07
C ILE A 318 -10.56 -15.76 -5.49
N VAL A 319 -10.64 -14.43 -5.63
CA VAL A 319 -9.67 -13.48 -5.09
C VAL A 319 -9.61 -13.62 -3.56
N LYS A 320 -8.42 -13.90 -3.02
CA LYS A 320 -8.18 -14.21 -1.60
C LYS A 320 -9.02 -15.39 -1.09
N GLY A 321 -9.34 -16.36 -1.96
CA GLY A 321 -10.23 -17.47 -1.63
C GLY A 321 -9.83 -18.20 -0.35
N LEU A 322 -8.54 -18.54 -0.19
CA LEU A 322 -8.05 -19.18 1.03
C LEU A 322 -8.33 -18.37 2.30
N LEU A 323 -8.12 -17.04 2.27
CA LEU A 323 -8.40 -16.17 3.41
C LEU A 323 -9.92 -16.09 3.70
N ARG A 324 -10.75 -16.11 2.66
CA ARG A 324 -12.21 -16.14 2.81
C ARG A 324 -12.68 -17.44 3.46
N TYR A 325 -12.19 -18.59 2.99
CA TYR A 325 -12.49 -19.87 3.63
C TYR A 325 -11.98 -19.93 5.08
N ALA A 326 -10.77 -19.41 5.35
CA ALA A 326 -10.23 -19.31 6.71
C ALA A 326 -11.04 -18.36 7.62
N GLY A 327 -11.80 -17.44 7.03
CA GLY A 327 -12.70 -16.52 7.73
C GLY A 327 -14.12 -17.03 7.95
N GLU A 328 -14.47 -18.23 7.44
CA GLU A 328 -15.79 -18.81 7.64
C GLU A 328 -16.12 -19.00 9.12
N GLY A 329 -17.35 -18.66 9.50
CA GLY A 329 -17.79 -18.66 10.90
C GLY A 329 -17.22 -17.52 11.75
N LYS A 330 -16.30 -16.68 11.23
CA LYS A 330 -15.76 -15.50 11.93
C LYS A 330 -16.38 -14.19 11.46
N LEU A 331 -16.94 -14.14 10.25
CA LEU A 331 -17.54 -12.94 9.65
C LEU A 331 -18.93 -13.21 9.06
N PRO A 332 -19.78 -12.18 8.92
CA PRO A 332 -20.99 -12.25 8.09
C PRO A 332 -20.65 -12.63 6.65
N LYS A 333 -21.53 -13.39 5.98
CA LYS A 333 -21.31 -13.87 4.60
C LYS A 333 -21.12 -12.71 3.63
N GLU A 334 -21.89 -11.63 3.78
CA GLU A 334 -21.84 -10.47 2.89
C GLU A 334 -20.48 -9.76 2.95
N ILE A 335 -19.86 -9.70 4.13
CA ILE A 335 -18.52 -9.16 4.33
C ILE A 335 -17.47 -10.13 3.79
N LEU A 336 -17.61 -11.41 4.15
CA LEU A 336 -16.65 -12.45 3.81
C LEU A 336 -16.51 -12.63 2.29
N TRP A 337 -17.58 -12.42 1.53
CA TRP A 337 -17.62 -12.60 0.08
C TRP A 337 -17.69 -11.26 -0.68
N ARG A 338 -17.51 -10.13 0.00
CA ARG A 338 -17.46 -8.80 -0.60
C ARG A 338 -16.31 -8.71 -1.62
N LYS A 339 -16.57 -8.10 -2.77
CA LYS A 339 -15.50 -7.74 -3.72
C LYS A 339 -14.54 -6.72 -3.08
N LYS A 340 -13.26 -6.79 -3.46
CA LYS A 340 -12.23 -5.87 -2.99
C LYS A 340 -12.59 -4.43 -3.34
N SER A 341 -12.39 -3.53 -2.39
CA SER A 341 -12.44 -2.08 -2.55
C SER A 341 -11.07 -1.51 -2.16
N PRO A 342 -10.45 -0.61 -2.94
CA PRO A 342 -9.19 0.02 -2.59
C PRO A 342 -9.39 1.08 -1.49
N TYR A 343 -8.29 1.62 -0.97
CA TYR A 343 -8.33 2.74 -0.03
C TYR A 343 -9.11 3.94 -0.62
N PRO A 344 -9.94 4.65 0.17
CA PRO A 344 -10.75 5.77 -0.32
C PRO A 344 -9.93 6.87 -0.98
N LYS A 345 -10.54 7.54 -1.96
CA LYS A 345 -10.04 8.78 -2.59
C LYS A 345 -11.19 9.77 -2.77
N THR A 346 -10.88 11.05 -2.85
CA THR A 346 -11.88 12.07 -3.20
C THR A 346 -12.26 11.95 -4.68
N TYR A 347 -13.56 12.06 -4.95
CA TYR A 347 -14.13 12.14 -6.30
C TYR A 347 -14.59 13.56 -6.65
N ASP A 348 -14.41 14.52 -5.73
CA ASP A 348 -14.77 15.91 -5.96
C ASP A 348 -13.77 16.57 -6.94
N PRO A 349 -14.22 17.02 -8.14
CA PRO A 349 -13.36 17.67 -9.13
C PRO A 349 -12.74 18.99 -8.63
N SER A 350 -13.27 19.58 -7.56
CA SER A 350 -12.70 20.79 -6.95
C SER A 350 -11.28 20.57 -6.44
N TYR A 351 -10.95 19.36 -5.98
CA TYR A 351 -9.63 19.01 -5.49
C TYR A 351 -8.58 19.02 -6.61
N GLU A 352 -8.88 18.39 -7.75
CA GLU A 352 -8.00 18.40 -8.91
C GLU A 352 -7.75 19.83 -9.41
N LYS A 353 -8.81 20.64 -9.46
CA LYS A 353 -8.71 22.06 -9.85
C LYS A 353 -7.81 22.85 -8.90
N MET A 354 -7.93 22.60 -7.59
CA MET A 354 -7.11 23.22 -6.55
C MET A 354 -5.63 22.85 -6.72
N LEU A 355 -5.31 21.56 -6.91
CA LEU A 355 -3.94 21.10 -7.19
C LEU A 355 -3.39 21.70 -8.48
N GLY A 356 -4.20 21.72 -9.55
CA GLY A 356 -3.79 22.25 -10.85
C GLY A 356 -3.51 23.76 -10.82
N ASN A 357 -4.26 24.53 -10.03
CA ASN A 357 -3.99 25.96 -9.82
C ASN A 357 -2.69 26.16 -9.03
N HIS A 358 -2.50 25.39 -7.96
CA HIS A 358 -1.27 25.44 -7.15
C HIS A 358 -0.02 25.08 -7.98
N LEU A 359 -0.10 24.07 -8.84
CA LEU A 359 1.02 23.73 -9.73
C LEU A 359 1.32 24.84 -10.75
N LYS A 360 0.30 25.55 -11.25
CA LYS A 360 0.51 26.72 -12.13
C LYS A 360 1.22 27.86 -11.40
N GLU A 361 0.90 28.09 -10.13
CA GLU A 361 1.57 29.09 -9.29
C GLU A 361 3.05 28.72 -9.09
N VAL A 362 3.34 27.47 -8.71
CA VAL A 362 4.73 26.96 -8.59
C VAL A 362 5.49 27.11 -9.92
N LEU A 363 4.88 26.77 -11.06
CA LEU A 363 5.52 26.92 -12.37
C LEU A 363 5.63 28.37 -12.85
N SER A 364 4.92 29.31 -12.23
CA SER A 364 5.06 30.74 -12.53
C SER A 364 6.28 31.35 -11.84
N ASP A 365 6.66 30.83 -10.67
CA ASP A 365 7.90 31.18 -9.99
C ASP A 365 9.10 30.70 -10.82
N THR A 366 10.00 31.62 -11.16
CA THR A 366 11.21 31.30 -11.92
C THR A 366 12.27 30.60 -11.09
N ALA A 367 12.20 30.68 -9.76
CA ALA A 367 13.13 30.03 -8.84
C ALA A 367 12.71 28.59 -8.48
N ALA A 368 11.48 28.17 -8.80
CA ALA A 368 10.98 26.84 -8.46
C ALA A 368 11.85 25.74 -9.11
N PRO A 369 12.51 24.87 -8.31
CA PRO A 369 13.50 23.92 -8.82
C PRO A 369 12.91 22.84 -9.72
N ILE A 370 11.62 22.52 -9.57
CA ILE A 370 10.98 21.51 -10.43
C ILE A 370 10.95 21.91 -11.91
N ARG A 371 11.10 23.19 -12.22
CA ARG A 371 11.14 23.67 -13.60
C ARG A 371 12.32 23.13 -14.40
N ALA A 372 13.39 22.71 -13.73
CA ALA A 372 14.52 22.04 -14.37
C ALA A 372 14.19 20.60 -14.82
N LEU A 373 13.06 20.03 -14.36
CA LEU A 373 12.68 18.64 -14.63
C LEU A 373 11.54 18.47 -15.61
N LEU A 374 10.76 19.53 -15.85
CA LEU A 374 9.48 19.44 -16.54
C LEU A 374 9.47 20.24 -17.83
N ASP A 375 8.85 19.66 -18.85
CA ASP A 375 8.45 20.41 -20.03
C ASP A 375 7.19 21.24 -19.72
N LYS A 376 7.35 22.57 -19.74
CA LYS A 376 6.27 23.52 -19.42
C LYS A 376 5.06 23.40 -20.36
N THR A 377 5.28 23.07 -21.63
CA THR A 377 4.21 22.91 -22.62
C THR A 377 3.43 21.64 -22.35
N LYS A 378 4.12 20.51 -22.11
CA LYS A 378 3.48 19.23 -21.76
C LYS A 378 2.64 19.36 -20.49
N VAL A 379 3.17 19.99 -19.45
CA VAL A 379 2.41 20.22 -18.20
C VAL A 379 1.18 21.11 -18.43
N LYS A 380 1.31 22.20 -19.20
CA LYS A 380 0.16 23.07 -19.52
C LYS A 380 -0.92 22.34 -20.31
N GLN A 381 -0.54 21.44 -21.21
CA GLN A 381 -1.49 20.62 -21.97
C GLN A 381 -2.16 19.60 -21.05
N PHE A 382 -1.39 18.92 -20.21
CA PHE A 382 -1.90 17.97 -19.22
C PHE A 382 -2.94 18.61 -18.30
N LEU A 383 -2.68 19.80 -17.75
CA LEU A 383 -3.61 20.53 -16.87
C LEU A 383 -4.88 21.06 -17.57
N LYS A 384 -4.94 21.01 -18.91
CA LYS A 384 -6.15 21.35 -19.69
C LYS A 384 -6.95 20.12 -20.10
N SER A 385 -6.31 18.95 -20.13
CA SER A 385 -6.96 17.69 -20.46
C SER A 385 -7.80 17.21 -19.28
N PRO A 386 -8.98 16.62 -19.51
CA PRO A 386 -9.73 15.99 -18.44
C PRO A 386 -8.96 14.80 -17.88
N SER A 387 -8.90 14.67 -16.54
CA SER A 387 -8.29 13.51 -15.90
C SER A 387 -9.10 12.23 -16.13
N ASP A 388 -8.41 11.17 -16.56
CA ASP A 388 -8.96 9.82 -16.59
C ASP A 388 -8.68 9.10 -15.26
N TYR A 389 -9.65 9.13 -14.35
CA TYR A 389 -9.58 8.48 -13.04
C TYR A 389 -9.54 6.94 -13.12
N GLY A 390 -9.80 6.36 -14.30
CA GLY A 390 -9.84 4.91 -14.55
C GLY A 390 -8.52 4.32 -15.03
N LYS A 391 -7.51 5.14 -15.36
CA LYS A 391 -6.19 4.68 -15.84
C LYS A 391 -5.06 5.08 -14.88
N PRO A 392 -4.86 4.34 -13.78
CA PRO A 392 -3.75 4.60 -12.87
C PRO A 392 -2.40 4.25 -13.52
N TRP A 393 -1.38 5.04 -13.25
CA TRP A 393 0.00 4.83 -13.69
C TRP A 393 0.85 4.05 -12.66
N TYR A 394 0.37 3.95 -11.42
CA TYR A 394 0.96 3.12 -10.37
C TYR A 394 -0.11 2.52 -9.45
N GLY A 395 -0.16 1.19 -9.39
CA GLY A 395 -1.14 0.46 -8.59
C GLY A 395 -2.57 0.69 -9.06
N GLN A 396 -3.48 0.92 -8.11
CA GLN A 396 -4.90 1.15 -8.39
C GLN A 396 -5.35 2.60 -8.09
N LEU A 397 -4.44 3.44 -7.57
CA LEU A 397 -4.80 4.73 -6.95
C LEU A 397 -4.14 5.95 -7.59
N MET A 398 -2.95 5.80 -8.19
CA MET A 398 -2.20 6.94 -8.71
C MET A 398 -2.63 7.27 -10.15
N ALA A 399 -3.49 8.27 -10.32
CA ALA A 399 -3.98 8.75 -11.62
C ALA A 399 -3.61 10.24 -11.86
N GLY A 400 -4.44 10.97 -12.61
CA GLY A 400 -4.19 12.37 -13.01
C GLY A 400 -3.97 13.33 -11.83
N PRO A 401 -4.90 13.47 -10.88
CA PRO A 401 -4.71 14.35 -9.72
C PRO A 401 -3.50 13.97 -8.88
N GLN A 402 -3.23 12.68 -8.73
CA GLN A 402 -2.06 12.16 -8.01
C GLN A 402 -0.75 12.54 -8.70
N MET A 403 -0.72 12.63 -10.03
CA MET A 403 0.44 13.14 -10.76
C MET A 403 0.70 14.61 -10.41
N ILE A 404 -0.33 15.45 -10.41
CA ILE A 404 -0.21 16.88 -10.04
C ILE A 404 0.30 17.00 -8.60
N ALA A 405 -0.32 16.27 -7.67
CA ALA A 405 0.06 16.25 -6.27
C ALA A 405 1.50 15.75 -6.06
N TYR A 406 1.93 14.73 -6.80
CA TYR A 406 3.31 14.23 -6.77
C TYR A 406 4.31 15.27 -7.26
N LEU A 407 4.03 15.97 -8.37
CA LEU A 407 4.89 17.06 -8.84
C LEU A 407 5.01 18.18 -7.80
N LEU A 408 3.91 18.56 -7.15
CA LEU A 408 3.95 19.52 -6.05
C LEU A 408 4.83 19.05 -4.89
N GLN A 409 4.76 17.77 -4.53
CA GLN A 409 5.65 17.18 -3.52
C GLN A 409 7.12 17.18 -3.95
N VAL A 410 7.42 16.88 -5.22
CA VAL A 410 8.78 16.93 -5.75
C VAL A 410 9.35 18.34 -5.64
N ASN A 411 8.60 19.38 -6.03
CA ASN A 411 9.07 20.76 -5.89
C ASN A 411 9.37 21.10 -4.42
N TYR A 412 8.41 20.82 -3.54
CA TYR A 412 8.56 21.07 -2.10
C TYR A 412 9.78 20.35 -1.52
N TRP A 413 9.99 19.08 -1.90
CA TRP A 413 11.14 18.29 -1.44
C TRP A 413 12.47 18.88 -1.90
N LEU A 414 12.58 19.26 -3.18
CA LEU A 414 13.78 19.91 -3.73
C LEU A 414 14.09 21.22 -2.99
N GLU A 415 13.09 22.05 -2.72
CA GLU A 415 13.24 23.32 -2.01
C GLU A 415 13.61 23.11 -0.53
N LYS A 416 12.84 22.28 0.17
CA LYS A 416 12.99 22.06 1.62
C LYS A 416 14.32 21.47 1.99
N TYR A 417 14.76 20.45 1.25
CA TYR A 417 15.99 19.73 1.54
C TYR A 417 17.18 20.22 0.70
N GLN A 418 17.00 21.30 -0.08
CA GLN A 418 18.02 21.89 -0.94
C GLN A 418 18.72 20.84 -1.80
N VAL A 419 17.92 19.95 -2.40
CA VAL A 419 18.45 18.76 -3.09
C VAL A 419 19.18 19.19 -4.36
N GLN A 420 20.47 18.82 -4.42
CA GLN A 420 21.24 18.91 -5.65
C GLN A 420 21.08 17.62 -6.46
N LEU A 421 20.59 17.74 -7.69
CA LEU A 421 20.46 16.62 -8.60
C LEU A 421 21.82 16.30 -9.21
N LEU A 422 22.16 15.01 -9.20
CA LEU A 422 23.31 14.46 -9.91
C LEU A 422 22.77 13.86 -11.20
N LEU A 423 22.72 14.69 -12.24
CA LEU A 423 22.28 14.32 -13.57
C LEU A 423 23.47 13.90 -14.42
#